data_AF-A0A1H8XDE3-F1
#
_entry.id   AF-A0A1H8XDE3-F1
#
_cell.length_a   1.000
_cell.length_b   1.000
_cell.length_c   1.000
_cell.angle_alpha   90.00
_cell.angle_beta   90.00
_cell.angle_gamma   90.00
#
_symmetry.space_group_name_H-M   'P 1'
#
loop_
_entity.id
_entity.type
_entity.pdbx_description
1 polymer ?
#
loop_
_entity_poly.entity_id
_entity_poly.type
_entity_poly.pdbx_seq_one_letter_code
_entity_poly.pdbx_strand_id
1 'polypeptide(L)'
;MQAMSDVQRAALATAVEQLAWTAVREVLELEPGEGPRSDLPDADLRQMWLTALTSLLAIRDSAEQLAASTALSAAQRGADYPEIGHAAGMTRQGARRKWPGLAGLSDERRRKLTWWNQHGREFADSVRAVLADAGGQREPSRLTVLRERLDEIERASPAARIDACDMVLIDAHAIAMNTASGHAGGLLAALIADAYAATTSHSALVSHDSRTCAADDCPDEPIVEVWRANVDRQAVPVCRAHAIDALGQPATRIVAAYRPDVALIVFTEANGDA
;
A
#
# COMPACT_ATOMS: atom_id res chain seq x y z
N MET A 1 -9.71 -20.79 -8.44
CA MET A 1 -10.11 -20.89 -7.03
C MET A 1 -11.09 -22.06 -6.91
N GLN A 2 -10.90 -23.00 -5.98
CA GLN A 2 -11.86 -24.11 -5.84
C GLN A 2 -13.13 -23.63 -5.15
N ALA A 3 -14.29 -23.90 -5.75
CA ALA A 3 -15.56 -23.65 -5.11
C ALA A 3 -15.73 -24.58 -3.90
N MET A 4 -16.40 -24.08 -2.86
CA MET A 4 -16.75 -24.87 -1.68
C MET A 4 -17.56 -26.11 -2.10
N SER A 5 -17.14 -27.29 -1.66
CA SER A 5 -17.82 -28.55 -1.98
C SER A 5 -19.19 -28.64 -1.29
N ASP A 6 -20.06 -29.53 -1.76
CA ASP A 6 -21.38 -29.69 -1.15
C ASP A 6 -21.31 -30.23 0.28
N VAL A 7 -20.30 -31.04 0.59
CA VAL A 7 -20.00 -31.49 1.95
C VAL A 7 -19.62 -30.32 2.86
N GLN A 8 -18.78 -29.39 2.36
CA GLN A 8 -18.41 -28.19 3.10
C GLN A 8 -19.60 -27.24 3.29
N ARG A 9 -20.47 -27.10 2.27
CA ARG A 9 -21.73 -26.35 2.38
C ARG A 9 -22.66 -26.93 3.45
N ALA A 10 -22.84 -28.24 3.47
CA ALA A 10 -23.67 -28.91 4.46
C ALA A 10 -23.12 -28.74 5.89
N ALA A 11 -21.81 -28.92 6.07
CA ALA A 11 -21.15 -28.70 7.36
C ALA A 11 -21.31 -27.26 7.87
N LEU A 12 -21.18 -26.26 6.98
CA LEU A 12 -21.40 -24.85 7.33
C LEU A 12 -22.85 -24.58 7.73
N ALA A 13 -23.82 -25.16 7.01
CA ALA A 13 -25.24 -25.03 7.36
C ALA A 13 -25.53 -25.60 8.77
N THR A 14 -25.00 -26.78 9.09
CA THR A 14 -25.09 -27.36 10.44
C THR A 14 -24.47 -26.46 11.50
N ALA A 15 -23.30 -25.86 11.22
CA ALA A 15 -22.65 -24.95 12.17
C ALA A 15 -23.47 -23.66 12.42
N VAL A 16 -24.09 -23.10 11.37
CA VAL A 16 -24.98 -21.93 11.49
C VAL A 16 -26.24 -22.27 12.28
N GLU A 17 -26.84 -23.44 12.04
CA GLU A 17 -27.97 -23.92 12.81
C GLU A 17 -27.62 -24.10 14.29
N GLN A 18 -26.48 -24.73 14.60
CA GLN A 18 -26.00 -24.88 15.96
C GLN A 18 -25.77 -23.53 16.66
N LEU A 19 -25.19 -22.55 15.95
CA LEU A 19 -24.99 -21.19 16.46
C LEU A 19 -26.33 -20.50 16.76
N ALA A 20 -27.31 -20.61 15.86
CA ALA A 20 -28.63 -20.04 16.07
C ALA A 20 -29.31 -20.64 17.32
N TRP A 21 -29.22 -21.96 17.50
CA TRP A 21 -29.78 -22.62 18.69
C TRP A 21 -29.03 -22.29 19.98
N THR A 22 -27.73 -22.04 19.92
CA THR A 22 -26.98 -21.49 21.07
C THR A 22 -27.53 -20.13 21.48
N ALA A 23 -27.74 -19.22 20.53
CA ALA A 23 -28.34 -17.92 20.81
C ALA A 23 -29.78 -18.04 21.35
N VAL A 24 -30.59 -18.99 20.85
CA VAL A 24 -31.93 -19.25 21.40
C VAL A 24 -31.88 -19.64 22.87
N ARG A 25 -30.98 -20.57 23.22
CA ARG A 25 -30.82 -21.00 24.62
C ARG A 25 -30.39 -19.85 25.52
N GLU A 26 -29.46 -19.03 25.06
CA GLU A 26 -29.01 -17.86 25.81
C GLU A 26 -30.14 -16.83 26.02
N VAL A 27 -30.91 -16.53 24.97
CA VAL A 27 -32.00 -15.53 25.03
C VAL A 27 -33.19 -16.00 25.85
N LEU A 28 -33.49 -17.29 25.84
CA LEU A 28 -34.61 -17.90 26.55
C LEU A 28 -34.20 -18.53 27.89
N GLU A 29 -32.95 -18.37 28.31
CA GLU A 29 -32.39 -18.93 29.55
C GLU A 29 -32.60 -20.46 29.70
N LEU A 30 -32.45 -21.20 28.59
CA LEU A 30 -32.64 -22.65 28.54
C LEU A 30 -31.37 -23.41 28.93
N GLU A 31 -31.54 -24.63 29.45
CA GLU A 31 -30.42 -25.49 29.83
C GLU A 31 -29.62 -25.98 28.59
N PRO A 32 -28.31 -26.28 28.74
CA PRO A 32 -27.50 -26.82 27.67
C PRO A 32 -28.09 -28.15 27.13
N GLY A 33 -28.37 -28.20 25.82
CA GLY A 33 -28.97 -29.37 25.18
C GLY A 33 -30.50 -29.37 25.17
N GLU A 34 -31.15 -28.36 25.75
CA GLU A 34 -32.55 -28.07 25.45
C GLU A 34 -32.69 -27.51 24.03
N GLY A 35 -33.59 -28.11 23.28
CA GLY A 35 -33.94 -27.77 21.91
C GLY A 35 -35.44 -27.97 21.72
N PRO A 36 -35.98 -27.70 20.52
CA PRO A 36 -37.40 -27.88 20.27
C PRO A 36 -37.78 -29.35 20.46
N ARG A 37 -38.57 -29.65 21.49
CA ARG A 37 -39.11 -30.99 21.76
C ARG A 37 -40.62 -30.98 21.54
N SER A 38 -41.17 -32.07 21.02
CA SER A 38 -42.58 -32.18 20.65
C SER A 38 -43.56 -32.17 21.83
N ASP A 39 -43.06 -32.28 23.07
CA ASP A 39 -43.82 -32.28 24.31
C ASP A 39 -44.00 -30.88 24.92
N LEU A 40 -43.34 -29.86 24.37
CA LEU A 40 -43.49 -28.46 24.81
C LEU A 40 -44.83 -27.87 24.37
N PRO A 41 -45.43 -26.96 25.16
CA PRO A 41 -46.60 -26.19 24.73
C PRO A 41 -46.34 -25.42 23.43
N ASP A 42 -47.36 -25.34 22.55
CA ASP A 42 -47.28 -24.65 21.26
C ASP A 42 -46.79 -23.19 21.37
N ALA A 43 -47.12 -22.50 22.46
CA ALA A 43 -46.68 -21.13 22.70
C ALA A 43 -45.16 -21.04 22.89
N ASP A 44 -44.57 -22.00 23.62
CA ASP A 44 -43.14 -22.06 23.90
C ASP A 44 -42.37 -22.47 22.64
N LEU A 45 -42.87 -23.48 21.92
CA LEU A 45 -42.32 -23.88 20.61
C LEU A 45 -42.32 -22.70 19.62
N ARG A 46 -43.44 -21.97 19.53
CA ARG A 46 -43.52 -20.78 18.68
C ARG A 46 -42.47 -19.74 19.08
N GLN A 47 -42.31 -19.47 20.38
CA GLN A 47 -41.33 -18.51 20.86
C GLN A 47 -39.90 -18.96 20.50
N MET A 48 -39.55 -20.23 20.70
CA MET A 48 -38.25 -20.79 20.32
C MET A 48 -37.94 -20.61 18.83
N TRP A 49 -38.90 -20.93 17.96
CA TRP A 49 -38.72 -20.79 16.50
C TRP A 49 -38.62 -19.33 16.05
N LEU A 50 -39.37 -18.41 16.66
CA LEU A 50 -39.25 -16.97 16.37
C LEU A 50 -37.89 -16.43 16.81
N THR A 51 -37.40 -16.85 17.97
CA THR A 51 -36.04 -16.51 18.43
C THR A 51 -35.00 -17.11 17.47
N ALA A 52 -35.15 -18.36 17.04
CA ALA A 52 -34.23 -19.00 16.09
C ALA A 52 -34.17 -18.24 14.75
N LEU A 53 -35.33 -17.83 14.21
CA LEU A 53 -35.41 -17.01 13.00
C LEU A 53 -34.69 -15.67 13.19
N THR A 54 -34.92 -15.00 14.32
CA THR A 54 -34.29 -13.72 14.63
C THR A 54 -32.76 -13.86 14.71
N SER A 55 -32.27 -14.92 15.36
CA SER A 55 -30.84 -15.25 15.42
C SER A 55 -30.26 -15.54 14.03
N LEU A 56 -30.95 -16.29 13.18
CA LEU A 56 -30.51 -16.56 11.81
C LEU A 56 -30.42 -15.30 10.95
N LEU A 57 -31.36 -14.35 11.11
CA LEU A 57 -31.29 -13.06 10.45
C LEU A 57 -30.08 -12.25 10.92
N ALA A 58 -29.81 -12.22 12.23
CA ALA A 58 -28.63 -11.54 12.77
C ALA A 58 -27.31 -12.17 12.29
N ILE A 59 -27.24 -13.50 12.20
CA ILE A 59 -26.09 -14.22 11.64
C ILE A 59 -25.89 -13.85 10.17
N ARG A 60 -26.97 -13.82 9.37
CA ARG A 60 -26.89 -13.43 7.96
C ARG A 60 -26.33 -12.01 7.81
N ASP A 61 -26.89 -11.05 8.55
CA ASP A 61 -26.47 -9.64 8.45
C ASP A 61 -25.00 -9.48 8.89
N SER A 62 -24.57 -10.21 9.92
CA SER A 62 -23.16 -10.25 10.34
C SER A 62 -22.25 -10.88 9.28
N ALA A 63 -22.68 -11.97 8.65
CA ALA A 63 -21.94 -12.61 7.56
C ALA A 63 -21.83 -11.70 6.34
N GLU A 64 -22.84 -10.88 6.04
CA GLU A 64 -22.78 -9.87 4.98
C GLU A 64 -21.74 -8.77 5.27
N GLN A 65 -21.66 -8.31 6.53
CA GLN A 65 -20.62 -7.36 6.96
C GLN A 65 -19.21 -7.96 6.84
N LEU A 66 -19.03 -9.21 7.28
CA LEU A 66 -17.76 -9.93 7.14
C LEU A 66 -17.38 -10.13 5.66
N ALA A 67 -18.35 -10.43 4.80
CA ALA A 67 -18.14 -10.53 3.36
C ALA A 67 -17.69 -9.20 2.74
N ALA A 68 -18.28 -8.08 3.17
CA ALA A 68 -17.83 -6.74 2.74
C ALA A 68 -16.41 -6.42 3.21
N SER A 69 -16.07 -6.71 4.46
CA SER A 69 -14.70 -6.55 5.00
C SER A 69 -13.69 -7.44 4.26
N THR A 70 -14.08 -8.67 3.93
CA THR A 70 -13.24 -9.60 3.16
C THR A 70 -13.03 -9.11 1.72
N ALA A 71 -14.08 -8.60 1.07
CA ALA A 71 -13.97 -8.01 -0.27
C ALA A 71 -13.05 -6.78 -0.28
N LEU A 72 -13.16 -5.90 0.73
CA LEU A 72 -12.24 -4.78 0.92
C LEU A 72 -10.80 -5.26 1.10
N SER A 73 -10.58 -6.23 1.98
CA SER A 73 -9.25 -6.81 2.24
C SER A 73 -8.63 -7.46 1.01
N ALA A 74 -9.45 -8.08 0.16
CA ALA A 74 -9.02 -8.64 -1.11
C ALA A 74 -8.65 -7.53 -2.11
N ALA A 75 -9.46 -6.48 -2.21
CA ALA A 75 -9.18 -5.32 -3.06
C ALA A 75 -7.89 -4.59 -2.65
N GLN A 76 -7.67 -4.38 -1.35
CA GLN A 76 -6.42 -3.85 -0.80
C GLN A 76 -5.21 -4.72 -1.15
N ARG A 77 -5.43 -6.01 -1.43
CA ARG A 77 -4.39 -6.96 -1.89
C ARG A 77 -4.31 -7.09 -3.41
N GLY A 78 -5.05 -6.25 -4.15
CA GLY A 78 -4.96 -6.16 -5.60
C GLY A 78 -6.04 -6.95 -6.36
N ALA A 79 -6.96 -7.61 -5.66
CA ALA A 79 -8.05 -8.34 -6.30
C ALA A 79 -9.04 -7.37 -6.96
N ASP A 80 -9.31 -7.56 -8.24
CA ASP A 80 -10.27 -6.73 -8.96
C ASP A 80 -11.71 -7.28 -8.90
N TYR A 81 -12.67 -6.53 -9.44
CA TYR A 81 -14.07 -6.95 -9.44
C TYR A 81 -14.36 -8.29 -10.13
N PRO A 82 -13.72 -8.64 -11.27
CA PRO A 82 -13.76 -10.00 -11.79
C PRO A 82 -13.37 -11.08 -10.77
N GLU A 83 -12.24 -10.93 -10.10
CA GLU A 83 -11.74 -11.92 -9.11
C GLU A 83 -12.67 -12.01 -7.89
N ILE A 84 -13.06 -10.86 -7.33
CA ILE A 84 -13.99 -10.78 -6.19
C ILE A 84 -15.36 -11.35 -6.55
N GLY A 85 -15.86 -11.03 -7.75
CA GLY A 85 -17.13 -11.57 -8.25
C GLY A 85 -17.09 -13.09 -8.39
N HIS A 86 -16.04 -13.62 -9.02
CA HIS A 86 -15.83 -15.05 -9.15
C HIS A 86 -15.81 -15.75 -7.78
N ALA A 87 -15.09 -15.18 -6.80
CA ALA A 87 -15.02 -15.70 -5.44
C ALA A 87 -16.37 -15.71 -4.73
N ALA A 88 -17.21 -14.70 -4.96
CA ALA A 88 -18.53 -14.58 -4.38
C ALA A 88 -19.64 -15.27 -5.21
N GLY A 89 -19.29 -15.98 -6.28
CA GLY A 89 -20.26 -16.65 -7.16
C GLY A 89 -21.17 -15.67 -7.93
N MET A 90 -20.68 -14.47 -8.25
CA MET A 90 -21.44 -13.44 -8.95
C MET A 90 -20.65 -12.79 -10.10
N THR A 91 -21.33 -12.04 -10.97
CA THR A 91 -20.66 -11.33 -12.06
C THR A 91 -19.85 -10.14 -11.55
N ARG A 92 -18.89 -9.66 -12.36
CA ARG A 92 -18.16 -8.39 -12.13
C ARG A 92 -19.10 -7.23 -11.76
N GLN A 93 -20.21 -7.09 -12.49
CA GLN A 93 -21.17 -6.00 -12.27
C GLN A 93 -21.96 -6.21 -10.97
N GLY A 94 -22.27 -7.45 -10.61
CA GLY A 94 -22.85 -7.80 -9.31
C GLY A 94 -21.93 -7.39 -8.16
N ALA A 95 -20.65 -7.76 -8.23
CA ALA A 95 -19.65 -7.41 -7.24
C ALA A 95 -19.48 -5.88 -7.11
N ARG A 96 -19.45 -5.15 -8.24
CA ARG A 96 -19.36 -3.68 -8.23
C ARG A 96 -20.57 -3.01 -7.59
N ARG A 97 -21.78 -3.50 -7.87
CA ARG A 97 -23.01 -2.97 -7.26
C ARG A 97 -23.08 -3.28 -5.77
N LYS A 98 -22.66 -4.47 -5.35
CA LYS A 98 -22.68 -4.90 -3.95
C LYS A 98 -21.60 -4.20 -3.11
N TRP A 99 -20.41 -4.02 -3.67
CA TRP A 99 -19.26 -3.41 -2.99
C TRP A 99 -18.66 -2.28 -3.84
N PRO A 100 -19.28 -1.09 -3.88
CA PRO A 100 -18.76 0.04 -4.65
C PRO A 100 -17.43 0.55 -4.08
N GLY A 101 -16.61 1.17 -4.92
CA GLY A 101 -15.36 1.84 -4.50
C GLY A 101 -14.09 0.95 -4.44
N LEU A 102 -14.20 -0.36 -4.67
CA LEU A 102 -13.05 -1.27 -4.56
C LEU A 102 -12.03 -1.15 -5.70
N ALA A 103 -12.45 -0.71 -6.89
CA ALA A 103 -11.55 -0.62 -8.06
C ALA A 103 -10.32 0.29 -7.84
N GLY A 104 -10.49 1.40 -7.11
CA GLY A 104 -9.37 2.31 -6.84
C GLY A 104 -8.25 1.63 -6.03
N LEU A 105 -8.63 0.79 -5.07
CA LEU A 105 -7.70 0.08 -4.19
C LEU A 105 -6.94 -1.02 -4.95
N SER A 106 -7.65 -1.78 -5.79
CA SER A 106 -7.01 -2.84 -6.58
C SER A 106 -6.02 -2.27 -7.58
N ASP A 107 -6.41 -1.18 -8.26
CA ASP A 107 -5.58 -0.54 -9.28
C ASP A 107 -4.35 0.12 -8.64
N GLU A 108 -4.51 0.77 -7.49
CA GLU A 108 -3.40 1.33 -6.72
C GLU A 108 -2.42 0.23 -6.31
N ARG A 109 -2.90 -0.83 -5.65
CA ARG A 109 -2.05 -1.95 -5.23
C ARG A 109 -1.28 -2.58 -6.40
N ARG A 110 -1.94 -2.74 -7.56
CA ARG A 110 -1.33 -3.29 -8.77
C ARG A 110 -0.27 -2.37 -9.36
N ARG A 111 -0.49 -1.05 -9.36
CA ARG A 111 0.54 -0.06 -9.73
C ARG A 111 1.74 -0.13 -8.80
N LYS A 112 1.51 -0.16 -7.47
CA LYS A 112 2.60 -0.30 -6.49
C LYS A 112 3.46 -1.54 -6.75
N LEU A 113 2.80 -2.68 -6.95
CA LEU A 113 3.44 -3.94 -7.30
C LEU A 113 4.28 -3.86 -8.57
N THR A 114 3.70 -3.28 -9.62
CA THR A 114 4.35 -3.18 -10.93
C THR A 114 5.59 -2.29 -10.81
N TRP A 115 5.46 -1.13 -10.18
CA TRP A 115 6.58 -0.22 -9.94
C TRP A 115 7.69 -0.88 -9.12
N TRP A 116 7.35 -1.54 -8.01
CA TRP A 116 8.34 -2.20 -7.15
C TRP A 116 9.07 -3.33 -7.88
N ASN A 117 8.35 -4.14 -8.65
CA ASN A 117 8.97 -5.23 -9.40
C ASN A 117 9.93 -4.71 -10.49
N GLN A 118 9.70 -3.50 -10.99
CA GLN A 118 10.55 -2.86 -12.00
C GLN A 118 11.73 -2.11 -11.38
N HIS A 119 11.49 -1.29 -10.35
CA HIS A 119 12.46 -0.31 -9.84
C HIS A 119 12.89 -0.55 -8.38
N GLY A 120 12.27 -1.49 -7.67
CA GLY A 120 12.46 -1.64 -6.22
C GLY A 120 13.89 -1.97 -5.81
N ARG A 121 14.64 -2.71 -6.64
CA ARG A 121 16.06 -2.98 -6.43
C ARG A 121 16.90 -1.70 -6.57
N GLU A 122 16.73 -0.98 -7.67
CA GLU A 122 17.45 0.27 -7.94
C GLU A 122 17.16 1.32 -6.87
N PHE A 123 15.91 1.41 -6.43
CA PHE A 123 15.50 2.23 -5.31
C PHE A 123 16.24 1.84 -4.02
N ALA A 124 16.24 0.55 -3.67
CA ALA A 124 16.92 0.06 -2.46
C ALA A 124 18.43 0.34 -2.50
N ASP A 125 19.09 0.11 -3.64
CA ASP A 125 20.51 0.38 -3.82
C ASP A 125 20.82 1.89 -3.74
N SER A 126 19.97 2.72 -4.33
CA SER A 126 20.08 4.19 -4.24
C SER A 126 19.96 4.68 -2.79
N VAL A 127 18.97 4.17 -2.05
CA VAL A 127 18.81 4.50 -0.63
C VAL A 127 20.03 4.04 0.16
N ARG A 128 20.53 2.82 -0.05
CA ARG A 128 21.74 2.31 0.64
C ARG A 128 22.96 3.19 0.38
N ALA A 129 23.18 3.63 -0.86
CA ALA A 129 24.27 4.52 -1.23
C ALA A 129 24.18 5.86 -0.48
N VAL A 130 22.99 6.48 -0.49
CA VAL A 130 22.73 7.73 0.25
C VAL A 130 22.95 7.54 1.75
N LEU A 131 22.55 6.40 2.31
CA LEU A 131 22.77 6.10 3.74
C LEU A 131 24.23 5.84 4.10
N ALA A 132 25.05 5.33 3.16
CA ALA A 132 26.48 5.11 3.38
C ALA A 132 27.22 6.45 3.51
N ASP A 133 26.90 7.40 2.62
CA ASP A 133 27.42 8.77 2.64
C ASP A 133 27.00 9.54 3.91
N ALA A 134 25.74 9.38 4.33
CA ALA A 134 25.22 10.01 5.56
C ALA A 134 25.84 9.46 6.87
N GLY A 135 26.56 8.34 6.83
CA GLY A 135 27.04 7.57 7.99
C GLY A 135 28.02 8.30 8.92
N GLY A 136 28.53 9.48 8.54
CA GLY A 136 29.37 10.32 9.40
C GLY A 136 28.61 11.14 10.46
N GLN A 137 27.27 11.24 10.39
CA GLN A 137 26.47 12.15 11.22
C GLN A 137 25.51 11.42 12.19
N ARG A 138 25.66 11.75 13.48
CA ARG A 138 24.88 11.54 14.74
C ARG A 138 23.55 10.74 14.85
N GLU A 139 22.94 10.09 13.85
CA GLU A 139 21.73 9.25 14.04
C GLU A 139 21.90 7.79 13.56
N PRO A 140 22.67 6.94 14.27
CA PRO A 140 22.87 5.54 13.87
C PRO A 140 21.60 4.70 13.89
N SER A 141 20.64 4.98 14.79
CA SER A 141 19.52 4.08 15.08
C SER A 141 18.47 4.04 13.97
N ARG A 142 18.01 5.21 13.48
CA ARG A 142 17.01 5.27 12.40
C ARG A 142 17.54 4.74 11.07
N LEU A 143 18.80 5.04 10.76
CA LEU A 143 19.44 4.52 9.55
C LEU A 143 19.61 3.00 9.60
N THR A 144 19.87 2.45 10.79
CA THR A 144 19.94 0.99 10.99
C THR A 144 18.57 0.35 10.75
N VAL A 145 17.50 0.90 11.34
CA VAL A 145 16.13 0.40 11.12
C VAL A 145 15.74 0.45 9.64
N LEU A 146 16.07 1.52 8.92
CA LEU A 146 15.77 1.62 7.49
C LEU A 146 16.53 0.56 6.67
N ARG A 147 17.82 0.31 6.98
CA ARG A 147 18.60 -0.74 6.32
C ARG A 147 18.01 -2.13 6.57
N GLU A 148 17.68 -2.45 7.83
CA GLU A 148 17.05 -3.72 8.19
C GLU A 148 15.75 -3.93 7.42
N ARG A 149 14.91 -2.89 7.30
CA ARG A 149 13.66 -2.97 6.53
C ARG A 149 13.88 -3.17 5.04
N LEU A 150 14.87 -2.53 4.43
CA LEU A 150 15.22 -2.76 3.02
C LEU A 150 15.60 -4.23 2.78
N ASP A 151 16.38 -4.81 3.70
CA ASP A 151 16.77 -6.22 3.62
C ASP A 151 15.60 -7.18 3.90
N GLU A 152 14.64 -6.77 4.72
CA GLU A 152 13.38 -7.50 4.92
C GLU A 152 12.54 -7.52 3.64
N ILE A 153 12.45 -6.42 2.89
CA ILE A 153 11.67 -6.37 1.65
C ILE A 153 12.21 -7.38 0.62
N GLU A 154 13.54 -7.46 0.46
CA GLU A 154 14.15 -8.39 -0.51
C GLU A 154 13.79 -9.85 -0.19
N ARG A 155 13.74 -10.19 1.10
CA ARG A 155 13.38 -11.52 1.62
C ARG A 155 11.87 -11.76 1.71
N ALA A 156 11.06 -10.72 1.69
CA ALA A 156 9.61 -10.82 1.84
C ALA A 156 8.96 -11.52 0.63
N SER A 157 7.83 -12.19 0.90
CA SER A 157 6.97 -12.71 -0.16
C SER A 157 6.38 -11.56 -0.99
N PRO A 158 5.95 -11.77 -2.24
CA PRO A 158 5.39 -10.70 -3.08
C PRO A 158 4.24 -9.91 -2.41
N ALA A 159 3.40 -10.58 -1.63
CA ALA A 159 2.31 -9.94 -0.91
C ALA A 159 2.80 -9.07 0.26
N ALA A 160 3.79 -9.54 1.02
CA ALA A 160 4.38 -8.83 2.15
C ALA A 160 5.32 -7.70 1.71
N ARG A 161 5.91 -7.79 0.50
CA ARG A 161 6.80 -6.75 -0.04
C ARG A 161 6.15 -5.40 -0.06
N ILE A 162 4.91 -5.29 -0.54
CA ILE A 162 4.26 -3.99 -0.73
C ILE A 162 3.97 -3.31 0.61
N ASP A 163 3.53 -4.08 1.61
CA ASP A 163 3.29 -3.54 2.95
C ASP A 163 4.61 -3.06 3.57
N ALA A 164 5.68 -3.84 3.39
CA ALA A 164 7.02 -3.45 3.81
C ALA A 164 7.56 -2.23 3.02
N CYS A 165 7.19 -2.07 1.73
CA CYS A 165 7.54 -0.90 0.92
C CYS A 165 6.88 0.37 1.45
N ASP A 166 5.57 0.33 1.76
CA ASP A 166 4.87 1.48 2.34
C ASP A 166 5.54 1.90 3.66
N MET A 167 5.94 0.94 4.49
CA MET A 167 6.69 1.20 5.73
C MET A 167 8.10 1.76 5.50
N VAL A 168 8.81 1.32 4.46
CA VAL A 168 10.12 1.88 4.08
C VAL A 168 9.99 3.30 3.57
N LEU A 169 8.98 3.59 2.74
CA LEU A 169 8.74 4.96 2.26
C LEU A 169 8.43 5.92 3.41
N ILE A 170 7.64 5.48 4.40
CA ILE A 170 7.35 6.26 5.61
C ILE A 170 8.62 6.55 6.42
N ASP A 171 9.43 5.53 6.69
CA ASP A 171 10.67 5.70 7.47
C ASP A 171 11.70 6.54 6.73
N ALA A 172 11.87 6.30 5.43
CA ALA A 172 12.76 7.07 4.58
C ALA A 172 12.30 8.54 4.53
N HIS A 173 10.99 8.80 4.47
CA HIS A 173 10.45 10.15 4.52
C HIS A 173 10.74 10.83 5.86
N ALA A 174 10.53 10.11 6.97
CA ALA A 174 10.86 10.61 8.29
C ALA A 174 12.35 10.94 8.42
N ILE A 175 13.25 10.10 7.88
CA ILE A 175 14.69 10.36 7.85
C ILE A 175 14.99 11.59 7.01
N ALA A 176 14.47 11.68 5.78
CA ALA A 176 14.69 12.80 4.88
C ALA A 176 14.27 14.15 5.49
N MET A 177 13.16 14.18 6.22
CA MET A 177 12.68 15.37 6.93
C MET A 177 13.59 15.78 8.10
N ASN A 178 14.31 14.83 8.72
CA ASN A 178 15.23 15.10 9.82
C ASN A 178 16.68 15.37 9.34
N THR A 179 17.06 14.93 8.14
CA THR A 179 18.39 15.12 7.54
C THR A 179 18.44 16.28 6.54
N ALA A 180 17.40 17.12 6.49
CA ALA A 180 17.06 18.06 5.41
C ALA A 180 18.10 19.16 5.07
N SER A 181 19.25 19.21 5.75
CA SER A 181 20.30 20.21 5.54
C SER A 181 21.45 19.79 4.62
N GLY A 182 21.49 18.56 4.11
CA GLY A 182 22.56 18.06 3.21
C GLY A 182 22.06 17.49 1.89
N HIS A 183 22.96 17.37 0.90
CA HIS A 183 22.66 16.81 -0.42
C HIS A 183 22.03 15.41 -0.34
N ALA A 184 22.54 14.55 0.55
CA ALA A 184 22.04 13.20 0.80
C ALA A 184 20.56 13.20 1.24
N GLY A 185 20.18 14.10 2.15
CA GLY A 185 18.79 14.25 2.60
C GLY A 185 17.85 14.71 1.47
N GLY A 186 18.34 15.59 0.60
CA GLY A 186 17.62 16.03 -0.60
C GLY A 186 17.37 14.91 -1.61
N LEU A 187 18.42 14.16 -1.95
CA LEU A 187 18.28 13.01 -2.86
C LEU A 187 17.34 11.95 -2.27
N LEU A 188 17.48 11.63 -0.97
CA LEU A 188 16.57 10.69 -0.30
C LEU A 188 15.11 11.15 -0.42
N ALA A 189 14.83 12.43 -0.12
CA ALA A 189 13.49 13.00 -0.26
C ALA A 189 12.95 12.88 -1.70
N ALA A 190 13.78 13.15 -2.70
CA ALA A 190 13.42 13.08 -4.11
C ALA A 190 13.09 11.65 -4.56
N LEU A 191 13.91 10.66 -4.16
CA LEU A 191 13.67 9.24 -4.46
C LEU A 191 12.35 8.75 -3.85
N ILE A 192 12.03 9.18 -2.63
CA ILE A 192 10.77 8.82 -1.96
C ILE A 192 9.58 9.49 -2.65
N ALA A 193 9.72 10.76 -3.02
CA ALA A 193 8.67 11.49 -3.71
C ALA A 193 8.33 10.86 -5.07
N ASP A 194 9.35 10.45 -5.83
CA ASP A 194 9.18 9.73 -7.10
C ASP A 194 8.48 8.39 -6.89
N ALA A 195 8.96 7.59 -5.93
CA ALA A 195 8.32 6.33 -5.57
C ALA A 195 6.85 6.53 -5.16
N TYR A 196 6.52 7.57 -4.40
CA TYR A 196 5.16 7.88 -4.00
C TYR A 196 4.29 8.34 -5.18
N ALA A 197 4.84 9.17 -6.07
CA ALA A 197 4.15 9.66 -7.26
C ALA A 197 3.83 8.53 -8.24
N ALA A 198 4.76 7.59 -8.44
CA ALA A 198 4.58 6.44 -9.33
C ALA A 198 3.58 5.41 -8.76
N THR A 199 3.48 5.33 -7.43
CA THR A 199 2.64 4.34 -6.74
C THR A 199 1.22 4.84 -6.46
N THR A 200 0.98 6.16 -6.49
CA THR A 200 -0.34 6.77 -6.24
C THR A 200 -1.02 7.25 -7.52
N SER A 201 -2.35 7.34 -7.50
CA SER A 201 -3.15 7.86 -8.62
C SER A 201 -2.90 9.36 -8.90
N HIS A 202 -2.06 10.03 -8.10
CA HIS A 202 -1.71 11.44 -8.21
C HIS A 202 -0.47 11.69 -9.09
N SER A 203 -0.23 10.80 -10.08
CA SER A 203 0.83 10.93 -11.10
C SER A 203 0.82 12.29 -11.84
N ALA A 204 -0.27 13.07 -11.78
CA ALA A 204 -0.31 14.44 -12.28
C ALA A 204 0.73 15.38 -11.63
N LEU A 205 1.27 15.06 -10.45
CA LEU A 205 2.38 15.80 -9.84
C LEU A 205 3.70 15.65 -10.61
N VAL A 206 3.81 14.65 -11.48
CA VAL A 206 4.94 14.46 -12.41
C VAL A 206 4.39 14.32 -13.83
N SER A 207 3.59 15.28 -14.29
CA SER A 207 3.34 15.36 -15.73
C SER A 207 4.65 15.75 -16.41
N HIS A 208 5.26 14.80 -17.12
CA HIS A 208 6.46 14.95 -17.94
C HIS A 208 6.26 15.87 -19.16
N ASP A 209 5.26 16.74 -19.15
CA ASP A 209 4.91 17.59 -20.29
C ASP A 209 6.07 18.56 -20.57
N SER A 210 6.87 18.16 -21.58
CA SER A 210 7.88 18.92 -22.33
C SER A 210 8.67 19.93 -21.52
N ARG A 211 9.25 19.52 -20.38
CA ARG A 211 10.18 20.40 -19.67
C ARG A 211 11.51 20.36 -20.39
N THR A 212 12.02 21.51 -20.82
CA THR A 212 13.42 21.66 -21.21
C THR A 212 14.26 21.89 -19.96
N CYS A 213 15.55 21.58 -20.03
CA CYS A 213 16.48 22.03 -19.00
C CYS A 213 16.34 23.55 -18.80
N ALA A 214 16.31 24.01 -17.55
CA ALA A 214 16.14 25.43 -17.20
C ALA A 214 17.41 26.26 -17.43
N ALA A 215 18.50 25.64 -17.89
CA ALA A 215 19.69 26.34 -18.34
C ALA A 215 19.44 26.90 -19.75
N ASP A 216 19.80 28.17 -19.95
CA ASP A 216 19.61 28.86 -21.22
C ASP A 216 20.18 28.05 -22.39
N ASP A 217 19.38 27.90 -23.45
CA ASP A 217 19.72 27.19 -24.68
C ASP A 217 20.17 25.73 -24.52
N CYS A 218 19.91 25.08 -23.38
CA CYS A 218 20.24 23.67 -23.20
C CYS A 218 19.16 22.77 -23.86
N PRO A 219 19.53 21.99 -24.89
CA PRO A 219 18.57 21.13 -25.60
C PRO A 219 18.28 19.82 -24.86
N ASP A 220 19.02 19.52 -23.79
CA ASP A 220 18.94 18.24 -23.11
C ASP A 220 17.67 18.12 -22.27
N GLU A 221 17.13 16.90 -22.24
CA GLU A 221 16.00 16.56 -21.40
C GLU A 221 16.40 16.62 -19.92
N PRO A 222 15.59 17.27 -19.06
CA PRO A 222 15.85 17.32 -17.63
C PRO A 222 15.63 15.93 -17.02
N ILE A 223 16.50 15.58 -16.07
CA ILE A 223 16.44 14.29 -15.36
C ILE A 223 16.12 14.43 -13.87
N VAL A 224 16.32 15.63 -13.32
CA VAL A 224 16.04 15.98 -11.93
C VAL A 224 15.51 17.41 -11.86
N GLU A 225 14.81 17.73 -10.77
CA GLU A 225 14.61 19.10 -10.33
C GLU A 225 15.57 19.42 -9.20
N VAL A 226 16.25 20.56 -9.31
CA VAL A 226 17.12 21.07 -8.25
C VAL A 226 16.51 22.31 -7.62
N TRP A 227 16.61 22.38 -6.30
CA TRP A 227 16.27 23.58 -5.54
C TRP A 227 17.54 24.29 -5.12
N ARG A 228 17.60 25.62 -5.34
CA ARG A 228 18.71 26.50 -4.96
C ARG A 228 18.22 27.53 -3.95
N ALA A 229 18.88 27.68 -2.81
CA ALA A 229 18.45 28.60 -1.76
C ALA A 229 18.41 30.09 -2.20
N ASN A 230 19.23 30.47 -3.18
CA ASN A 230 19.46 31.86 -3.57
C ASN A 230 18.62 32.34 -4.77
N VAL A 231 17.85 31.47 -5.43
CA VAL A 231 17.09 31.79 -6.65
C VAL A 231 15.62 31.43 -6.43
N ASP A 232 14.76 32.43 -6.28
CA ASP A 232 13.28 32.41 -6.29
C ASP A 232 12.54 31.31 -5.50
N ARG A 233 13.24 30.55 -4.65
CA ARG A 233 12.74 29.39 -3.89
C ARG A 233 12.01 28.35 -4.75
N GLN A 234 12.18 28.37 -6.06
CA GLN A 234 11.50 27.46 -6.99
C GLN A 234 12.44 26.32 -7.41
N ALA A 235 11.89 25.12 -7.53
CA ALA A 235 12.59 23.98 -8.10
C ALA A 235 12.71 24.18 -9.62
N VAL A 236 13.91 23.94 -10.17
CA VAL A 236 14.16 24.08 -11.61
C VAL A 236 14.56 22.74 -12.22
N PRO A 237 13.92 22.33 -13.34
CA PRO A 237 14.29 21.10 -14.04
C PRO A 237 15.66 21.27 -14.70
N VAL A 238 16.57 20.32 -14.52
CA VAL A 238 17.93 20.38 -15.08
C VAL A 238 18.36 19.03 -15.66
N CYS A 239 19.13 19.07 -16.76
CA CYS A 239 19.77 17.89 -17.33
C CYS A 239 20.95 17.41 -16.46
N ARG A 240 21.54 16.27 -16.82
CA ARG A 240 22.65 15.65 -16.06
C ARG A 240 23.82 16.60 -15.79
N ALA A 241 24.35 17.23 -16.84
CA ALA A 241 25.53 18.09 -16.72
C ALA A 241 25.25 19.28 -15.78
N HIS A 242 24.10 19.94 -15.96
CA HIS A 242 23.70 21.07 -15.13
C HIS A 242 23.32 20.67 -13.70
N ALA A 243 22.84 19.44 -13.48
CA ALA A 243 22.59 18.93 -12.14
C ALA A 243 23.90 18.72 -11.36
N ILE A 244 24.91 18.13 -11.99
CA ILE A 244 26.24 17.90 -11.38
C ILE A 244 26.87 19.24 -10.98
N ASP A 245 26.90 20.21 -11.91
CA ASP A 245 27.42 21.56 -11.64
C ASP A 245 26.66 22.26 -10.51
N ALA A 246 25.32 22.20 -10.54
CA ALA A 246 24.49 22.83 -9.52
C ALA A 246 24.72 22.23 -8.13
N LEU A 247 24.87 20.91 -8.04
CA LEU A 247 25.09 20.20 -6.76
C LEU A 247 26.47 20.46 -6.15
N GLY A 248 27.45 20.90 -6.95
CA GLY A 248 28.72 21.43 -6.42
C GLY A 248 28.54 22.65 -5.50
N GLN A 249 27.38 23.31 -5.54
CA GLN A 249 27.03 24.39 -4.62
C GLN A 249 26.43 23.84 -3.31
N PRO A 250 26.89 24.29 -2.13
CA PRO A 250 26.50 23.72 -0.84
C PRO A 250 25.02 23.93 -0.45
N ALA A 251 24.30 24.82 -1.15
CA ALA A 251 22.90 25.12 -0.89
C ALA A 251 21.93 24.54 -1.95
N THR A 252 22.45 23.72 -2.86
CA THR A 252 21.65 23.06 -3.89
C THR A 252 21.29 21.65 -3.46
N ARG A 253 20.05 21.23 -3.75
CA ARG A 253 19.62 19.85 -3.51
C ARG A 253 18.67 19.37 -4.60
N ILE A 254 18.69 18.07 -4.88
CA ILE A 254 17.67 17.43 -5.71
C ILE A 254 16.36 17.42 -4.91
N VAL A 255 15.24 17.79 -5.55
CA VAL A 255 13.90 17.78 -4.94
C VAL A 255 12.90 16.92 -5.70
N ALA A 256 13.21 16.58 -6.96
CA ALA A 256 12.52 15.54 -7.72
C ALA A 256 13.53 14.81 -8.61
N ALA A 257 13.35 13.50 -8.78
CA ALA A 257 14.13 12.68 -9.67
C ALA A 257 13.19 12.01 -10.67
N TYR A 258 13.26 12.39 -11.94
CA TYR A 258 12.42 11.77 -12.99
C TYR A 258 12.94 10.37 -13.37
N ARG A 259 14.22 10.12 -13.06
CA ARG A 259 14.93 8.87 -13.31
C ARG A 259 15.83 8.54 -12.12
N PRO A 260 15.39 7.69 -11.18
CA PRO A 260 16.12 7.39 -9.95
C PRO A 260 17.56 6.92 -10.18
N ASP A 261 17.77 6.06 -11.18
CA ASP A 261 19.07 5.54 -11.63
C ASP A 261 20.03 6.68 -12.01
N VAL A 262 19.55 7.63 -12.81
CA VAL A 262 20.37 8.75 -13.28
C VAL A 262 20.56 9.79 -12.18
N ALA A 263 19.57 10.00 -11.31
CA ALA A 263 19.69 10.90 -10.17
C ALA A 263 20.76 10.44 -9.17
N LEU A 264 20.88 9.12 -8.96
CA LEU A 264 21.97 8.56 -8.15
C LEU A 264 23.33 8.81 -8.79
N ILE A 265 23.48 8.56 -10.11
CA ILE A 265 24.73 8.83 -10.85
C ILE A 265 25.14 10.29 -10.73
N VAL A 266 24.18 11.22 -10.93
CA VAL A 266 24.39 12.66 -10.77
C VAL A 266 24.91 13.00 -9.38
N PHE A 267 24.31 12.39 -8.35
CA PHE A 267 24.71 12.62 -6.97
C PHE A 267 26.11 12.09 -6.67
N THR A 268 26.44 10.86 -7.10
CA THR A 268 27.78 10.29 -6.88
C THR A 268 28.86 11.08 -7.61
N GLU A 269 28.58 11.52 -8.85
CA GLU A 269 29.50 12.35 -9.64
C GLU A 269 29.73 13.72 -9.01
N ALA A 270 28.67 14.36 -8.49
CA ALA A 270 28.77 15.66 -7.84
C ALA A 270 29.58 15.63 -6.53
N ASN A 271 29.60 14.50 -5.83
CA ASN A 271 30.35 14.33 -4.58
C ASN A 271 31.79 13.80 -4.77
N GLY A 272 32.19 13.50 -6.01
CA GLY A 272 33.56 13.06 -6.32
C GLY A 272 33.87 11.60 -6.01
N ASP A 273 32.83 10.76 -5.88
CA ASP A 273 32.95 9.32 -5.56
C ASP A 273 32.92 8.41 -6.82
N ALA A 274 33.14 8.97 -8.02
CA ALA A 274 33.05 8.26 -9.31
C ALA A 274 34.36 7.59 -9.75
#